data_AF-A0A2Y9DCB4-F1
#
_entry.id   AF-A0A2Y9DCB4-F1
#
_cell.length_a   1.000
_cell.length_b   1.000
_cell.length_c   1.000
_cell.angle_alpha   90.00
_cell.angle_beta   90.00
_cell.angle_gamma   90.00
#
_symmetry.space_group_name_H-M   'P 1'
#
loop_
_entity.id
_entity.type
_entity.pdbx_description
1 polymer ?
#
loop_
_entity_poly.entity_id
_entity_poly.type
_entity_poly.pdbx_seq_one_letter_code
_entity_poly.pdbx_strand_id
1 'polypeptide(L)'
;MKMLLLAALLLGASLQHTQAARGPNVGRECCLNYFKGAIPFKKLMSWYKTSEECPRDAVVFLTVQGRAICSDPKDTRVKKAVRHLKNLRKSRSPATQDS
;
A
#
# COMPACT_ATOMS: atom_id res chain seq x y z
N MET A 1 46.96 -14.28 8.79
CA MET A 1 46.39 -12.93 8.99
C MET A 1 45.79 -12.31 7.73
N LYS A 2 46.43 -12.36 6.54
CA LYS A 2 45.87 -11.78 5.29
C LYS A 2 44.57 -12.46 4.78
N MET A 3 44.44 -13.77 4.94
CA MET A 3 43.22 -14.51 4.56
C MET A 3 41.99 -14.13 5.40
N LEU A 4 42.19 -13.83 6.68
CA LEU A 4 41.11 -13.43 7.60
C LEU A 4 40.56 -12.04 7.26
N LEU A 5 41.44 -11.13 6.81
CA LEU A 5 41.05 -9.79 6.37
C LEU A 5 40.21 -9.84 5.08
N LEU A 6 40.58 -10.71 4.13
CA LEU A 6 39.82 -10.91 2.88
C LEU A 6 38.44 -11.53 3.14
N ALA A 7 38.35 -12.49 4.07
CA ALA A 7 37.07 -13.11 4.45
C ALA A 7 36.12 -12.11 5.13
N ALA A 8 36.63 -11.24 6.00
CA ALA A 8 35.84 -10.18 6.63
C ALA A 8 35.34 -9.14 5.62
N LEU A 9 36.16 -8.79 4.62
CA LEU A 9 35.78 -7.85 3.56
C LEU A 9 34.65 -8.40 2.67
N LEU A 10 34.70 -9.70 2.36
CA LEU A 10 33.67 -10.37 1.53
C LEU A 10 32.33 -10.50 2.27
N LEU A 11 32.33 -10.69 3.59
CA LEU A 11 31.11 -10.79 4.38
C LEU A 11 30.39 -9.43 4.55
N GLY A 12 31.13 -8.32 4.60
CA GLY A 12 30.56 -6.97 4.67
C GLY A 12 29.84 -6.50 3.41
N ALA A 13 30.18 -7.08 2.24
CA ALA A 13 29.58 -6.73 0.95
C ALA A 13 28.17 -7.32 0.73
N SER A 14 27.72 -8.24 1.59
CA SER A 14 26.41 -8.90 1.46
C SER A 14 25.22 -8.10 2.03
N LEU A 15 25.47 -6.98 2.72
CA LEU A 15 24.43 -6.28 3.48
C LEU A 15 23.68 -5.17 2.74
N GLN A 16 23.85 -5.03 1.42
CA GLN A 16 23.28 -3.90 0.69
C GLN A 16 22.47 -4.34 -0.52
N HIS A 17 21.35 -5.02 -0.29
CA HIS A 17 20.25 -5.01 -1.27
C HIS A 17 18.90 -5.43 -0.66
N THR A 18 18.49 -4.86 0.49
CA THR A 18 17.05 -4.72 0.74
C THR A 18 16.58 -3.42 0.10
N GLN A 19 16.35 -3.45 -1.21
CA GLN A 19 15.51 -2.45 -1.86
C GLN A 19 14.09 -2.65 -1.32
N ALA A 20 13.73 -1.93 -0.26
CA ALA A 20 12.32 -1.66 -0.02
C ALA A 20 11.89 -0.78 -1.21
N ALA A 21 11.18 -1.38 -2.17
CA ALA A 21 10.71 -0.69 -3.37
C ALA A 21 9.99 0.60 -2.97
N ARG A 22 10.70 1.72 -3.12
CA ARG A 22 10.19 3.09 -2.96
C ARG A 22 10.40 3.76 -4.31
N GLY A 23 9.53 3.43 -5.25
CA GLY A 23 9.37 4.13 -6.51
C GLY A 23 7.90 4.06 -6.90
N PRO A 24 7.29 5.14 -7.41
CA PRO A 24 5.97 5.05 -8.03
C PRO A 24 6.17 4.21 -9.29
N ASN A 25 5.73 2.95 -9.27
CA ASN A 25 5.77 2.14 -10.46
C ASN A 25 4.72 2.73 -11.40
N VAL A 26 5.16 3.37 -12.49
CA VAL A 26 4.27 3.78 -13.59
C VAL A 26 3.97 2.55 -14.47
N GLY A 27 3.63 1.45 -13.81
CA GLY A 27 3.12 0.20 -14.34
C GLY A 27 1.98 -0.22 -13.41
N ARG A 28 0.91 -0.81 -13.96
CA ARG A 28 -0.31 -1.18 -13.22
C ARG A 28 0.04 -1.89 -11.90
N GLU A 29 -0.11 -1.20 -10.77
CA GLU A 29 0.27 -1.77 -9.47
C GLU A 29 -0.76 -2.82 -9.04
N CYS A 30 -0.37 -4.09 -9.11
CA CYS A 30 -1.18 -5.21 -8.62
C CYS A 30 -0.78 -5.63 -7.21
N CYS A 31 -1.77 -6.05 -6.41
CA CYS A 31 -1.55 -6.57 -5.08
C CYS A 31 -1.27 -8.07 -5.10
N LEU A 32 -0.06 -8.48 -4.73
CA LEU A 32 0.29 -9.90 -4.61
C LEU A 32 -0.29 -10.53 -3.34
N ASN A 33 -0.35 -9.76 -2.25
CA ASN A 33 -0.83 -10.21 -0.94
C ASN A 33 -1.68 -9.14 -0.27
N TYR A 34 -2.57 -9.57 0.63
CA TYR A 34 -3.32 -8.66 1.49
C TYR A 34 -2.59 -8.40 2.80
N PHE A 35 -2.64 -7.16 3.24
CA PHE A 35 -2.24 -6.76 4.58
C PHE A 35 -3.09 -7.49 5.63
N LYS A 36 -2.42 -8.13 6.59
CA LYS A 36 -3.08 -8.91 7.66
C LYS A 36 -3.30 -8.13 8.95
N GLY A 37 -2.73 -6.92 9.05
CA GLY A 37 -2.88 -6.07 10.23
C GLY A 37 -4.21 -5.32 10.26
N ALA A 38 -4.44 -4.59 11.36
CA ALA A 38 -5.62 -3.76 11.52
C ALA A 38 -5.59 -2.55 10.58
N ILE A 39 -6.73 -2.26 9.94
CA ILE A 39 -6.89 -1.09 9.07
C ILE A 39 -6.90 0.18 9.95
N PRO A 40 -5.97 1.13 9.76
CA PRO A 40 -5.88 2.31 10.60
C PRO A 40 -6.86 3.40 10.12
N PHE A 41 -8.16 3.24 10.39
CA PHE A 41 -9.25 4.14 9.91
C PHE A 41 -8.92 5.64 9.99
N LYS A 42 -8.40 6.09 11.14
CA LYS A 42 -8.07 7.51 11.38
C LYS A 42 -6.94 8.06 10.50
N LYS A 43 -6.11 7.19 9.93
CA LYS A 43 -4.96 7.55 9.09
C LYS A 43 -5.24 7.38 7.60
N LEU A 44 -6.43 6.90 7.23
CA LEU A 44 -6.81 6.73 5.84
C LEU A 44 -7.11 8.08 5.19
N MET A 45 -6.59 8.28 3.99
CA MET A 45 -6.77 9.49 3.19
C MET A 45 -7.70 9.23 2.01
N SER A 46 -7.46 8.15 1.28
CA SER A 46 -8.24 7.76 0.10
C SER A 46 -8.12 6.27 -0.16
N TRP A 47 -8.81 5.79 -1.20
CA TRP A 47 -8.74 4.40 -1.64
C TRP A 47 -8.99 4.31 -3.14
N TYR A 48 -8.51 3.22 -3.75
CA TYR A 48 -8.81 2.84 -5.13
C TYR A 48 -8.90 1.32 -5.25
N LYS A 49 -9.42 0.82 -6.39
CA LYS A 49 -9.38 -0.61 -6.74
C LYS A 49 -8.22 -0.86 -7.69
N THR A 50 -7.60 -2.02 -7.59
CA THR A 50 -6.69 -2.51 -8.62
C THR A 50 -7.42 -2.72 -9.95
N SER A 51 -6.68 -2.76 -11.06
CA SER A 51 -7.22 -3.11 -12.37
C SER A 51 -7.80 -4.54 -12.36
N GLU A 52 -8.81 -4.78 -13.18
CA GLU A 52 -9.39 -6.12 -13.39
C GLU A 52 -8.40 -7.09 -14.07
N GLU A 53 -7.36 -6.57 -14.71
CA GLU A 53 -6.27 -7.38 -15.27
C GLU A 53 -5.34 -7.95 -14.19
N CYS A 54 -5.42 -7.44 -12.96
CA CYS A 54 -4.62 -7.99 -11.87
C CYS A 54 -5.13 -9.39 -11.52
N PRO A 55 -4.23 -10.35 -11.23
CA PRO A 55 -4.63 -11.72 -10.87
C PRO A 55 -5.43 -11.80 -9.56
N ARG A 56 -5.45 -10.70 -8.79
CA ARG A 56 -6.14 -10.59 -7.51
C ARG A 56 -6.79 -9.21 -7.39
N ASP A 57 -8.10 -9.21 -7.19
CA ASP A 57 -8.85 -8.01 -6.84
C ASP A 57 -8.41 -7.48 -5.48
N ALA A 58 -8.13 -6.19 -5.40
CA ALA A 58 -7.82 -5.53 -4.15
C ALA A 58 -8.43 -4.14 -4.06
N VAL A 59 -8.76 -3.76 -2.82
CA VAL A 59 -8.93 -2.35 -2.44
C VAL A 59 -7.60 -1.88 -1.85
N VAL A 60 -7.02 -0.85 -2.44
CA VAL A 60 -5.80 -0.23 -1.91
C VAL A 60 -6.18 1.02 -1.13
N PHE A 61 -5.85 1.04 0.16
CA PHE A 61 -5.97 2.24 0.97
C PHE A 61 -4.68 3.06 0.92
N LEU A 62 -4.81 4.36 0.71
CA LEU A 62 -3.72 5.32 0.86
C LEU A 62 -3.85 6.00 2.21
N THR A 63 -2.77 5.98 2.97
CA THR A 63 -2.69 6.67 4.25
C THR A 63 -2.14 8.09 4.08
N VAL A 64 -2.38 8.95 5.09
CA VAL A 64 -1.80 10.30 5.14
C VAL A 64 -0.26 10.31 5.12
N GLN A 65 0.39 9.19 5.44
CA GLN A 65 1.84 9.01 5.37
C GLN A 65 2.31 8.49 4.00
N GLY A 66 1.44 8.46 2.99
CA GLY A 66 1.74 7.98 1.65
C GLY A 66 1.90 6.46 1.53
N ARG A 67 1.56 5.68 2.57
CA ARG A 67 1.62 4.22 2.50
C ARG A 67 0.39 3.66 1.80
N ALA A 68 0.61 2.74 0.85
CA ALA A 68 -0.42 1.93 0.21
C ALA A 68 -0.64 0.61 0.98
N ILE A 69 -1.90 0.24 1.20
CA ILE A 69 -2.30 -0.97 1.92
C ILE A 69 -3.23 -1.80 1.04
N CYS A 70 -2.70 -2.89 0.48
CA CYS A 70 -3.47 -3.90 -0.24
C CYS A 70 -4.43 -4.63 0.70
N SER A 71 -5.72 -4.60 0.41
CA SER A 71 -6.75 -5.14 1.29
C SER A 71 -7.77 -6.01 0.53
N ASP A 72 -8.28 -7.04 1.21
CA ASP A 72 -9.25 -7.96 0.65
C ASP A 72 -10.61 -7.27 0.46
N PRO A 73 -11.15 -7.17 -0.78
CA PRO A 73 -12.47 -6.57 -1.01
C PRO A 73 -13.61 -7.33 -0.31
N LYS A 74 -13.40 -8.59 0.05
CA LYS A 74 -14.41 -9.42 0.74
C LYS A 74 -14.48 -9.14 2.24
N ASP A 75 -13.42 -8.59 2.84
CA ASP A 75 -13.38 -8.28 4.28
C ASP A 75 -14.37 -7.17 4.66
N THR A 76 -15.18 -7.44 5.68
CA THR A 76 -16.17 -6.49 6.21
C THR A 76 -15.53 -5.21 6.75
N ARG A 77 -14.32 -5.25 7.30
CA ARG A 77 -13.57 -4.08 7.79
C ARG A 77 -13.14 -3.19 6.63
N VAL A 78 -12.75 -3.77 5.50
CA VAL A 78 -12.42 -3.05 4.26
C VAL A 78 -13.66 -2.32 3.74
N LYS A 79 -14.81 -3.01 3.67
CA LYS A 79 -16.09 -2.39 3.27
C LYS A 79 -16.49 -1.23 4.18
N LYS A 80 -16.29 -1.37 5.50
CA LYS A 80 -16.53 -0.30 6.48
C LYS A 80 -15.59 0.90 6.24
N ALA A 81 -14.30 0.66 5.98
CA ALA A 81 -13.33 1.71 5.70
C ALA A 81 -13.65 2.48 4.41
N VAL A 82 -14.03 1.78 3.34
CA VAL A 82 -14.50 2.42 2.09
C VAL A 82 -15.73 3.30 2.34
N ARG A 83 -16.72 2.81 3.09
CA ARG A 83 -17.91 3.59 3.45
C ARG A 83 -17.56 4.84 4.26
N HIS A 84 -16.67 4.70 5.25
CA HIS A 84 -16.20 5.81 6.06
C HIS A 84 -15.57 6.92 5.19
N LEU A 85 -14.67 6.55 4.28
CA LEU A 85 -14.02 7.50 3.36
C LEU A 85 -15.02 8.14 2.39
N LYS A 86 -16.01 7.39 1.87
CA LYS A 86 -17.08 7.96 1.04
C LYS A 86 -17.90 9.01 1.81
N ASN A 87 -18.25 8.72 3.06
CA ASN A 87 -19.00 9.67 3.90
C ASN A 87 -18.18 10.92 4.22
N LEU A 88 -16.88 10.76 4.51
CA LEU A 88 -15.97 11.90 4.72
C LEU A 88 -15.83 12.77 3.48
N ARG A 89 -15.79 12.17 2.28
CA ARG A 89 -15.79 12.93 1.03
C ARG A 89 -17.10 13.69 0.84
N LYS A 90 -18.24 13.04 1.09
CA LYS A 90 -19.57 13.69 1.02
C LYS A 90 -19.69 14.87 1.97
N SER A 91 -19.19 14.75 3.21
CA SER A 91 -19.23 15.87 4.17
C SER A 91 -18.28 17.02 3.80
N ARG A 92 -17.21 16.73 3.05
CA ARG A 92 -16.21 17.73 2.60
C ARG A 92 -16.59 18.43 1.29
N SER A 93 -17.51 17.87 0.51
CA SER A 93 -18.08 18.51 -0.66
C SER A 93 -19.40 19.20 -0.26
N PRO A 94 -19.41 20.51 0.05
CA PRO A 94 -20.65 21.27 -0.04
C PRO A 94 -21.10 21.26 -1.51
N ALA A 95 -22.40 21.16 -1.73
CA ALA A 95 -23.01 20.94 -3.04
C ALA A 95 -22.39 21.80 -4.16
N THR A 96 -21.65 21.16 -5.07
CA THR A 96 -21.57 21.55 -6.47
C THR A 96 -21.21 20.30 -7.26
N GLN A 97 -22.23 19.64 -7.80
CA GLN A 97 -22.09 18.71 -8.92
C GLN A 97 -23.49 18.51 -9.52
N ASP A 98 -23.92 19.54 -10.25
CA ASP A 98 -24.76 19.40 -11.45
C ASP A 98 -23.85 19.04 -12.64
N SER A 99 -24.45 18.34 -13.61
CA SER A 99 -23.97 17.83 -14.92
C SER A 99 -23.70 16.33 -14.96
#